data_AF-A0A2G9PMW7-F1
#
_entry.id   AF-A0A2G9PMW7-F1
#
_cell.length_a   1.000
_cell.length_b   1.000
_cell.length_c   1.000
_cell.angle_alpha   90.00
_cell.angle_beta   90.00
_cell.angle_gamma   90.00
#
_symmetry.space_group_name_H-M   'P 1'
#
loop_
_entity.id
_entity.type
_entity.pdbx_description
1 polymer ?
#
loop_
_entity_poly.entity_id
_entity_poly.type
_entity_poly.pdbx_seq_one_letter_code
_entity_poly.pdbx_strand_id
1 'polypeptide(L)' 'MKKINKGRVAREAKQIMDNFIKALGRVDQEIKVGFEREEATRKPVKEKPDSEFIEAMFKNAPKSDGEHIIAEKAKW' A
#
# COMPACT_ATOMS: atom_id res chain seq x y z
N MET A 1 -16.28 -14.37 12.23
CA MET A 1 -14.82 -14.07 12.30
C MET A 1 -14.02 -15.36 12.21
N LYS A 2 -13.15 -15.52 11.19
CA LYS A 2 -12.21 -16.66 11.15
C LYS A 2 -11.21 -16.49 12.30
N LYS A 3 -11.14 -17.45 13.22
CA LYS A 3 -10.11 -17.46 14.27
C LYS A 3 -8.74 -17.62 13.60
N ILE A 4 -7.88 -16.61 13.74
CA ILE A 4 -6.51 -16.67 13.25
C ILE A 4 -5.74 -17.66 14.13
N ASN A 5 -5.27 -18.75 13.53
CA ASN A 5 -4.40 -19.70 14.22
C ASN A 5 -2.98 -19.11 14.29
N LYS A 6 -2.67 -18.44 15.41
CA LYS A 6 -1.40 -17.75 15.64
C LYS A 6 -0.18 -18.66 15.46
N GLY A 7 -0.27 -19.93 15.87
CA GLY A 7 0.82 -20.89 15.73
C GLY A 7 1.12 -21.26 14.27
N ARG A 8 0.06 -21.41 13.45
CA ARG A 8 0.22 -21.63 12.02
C ARG A 8 0.88 -20.44 11.33
N VAL A 9 0.43 -19.23 11.65
CA VAL A 9 0.98 -17.98 11.09
C VAL A 9 2.44 -17.80 11.47
N ALA A 10 2.81 -18.03 12.73
CA ALA A 10 4.19 -17.91 13.18
C ALA A 10 5.14 -18.87 12.44
N ARG A 11 4.70 -20.11 12.23
CA ARG A 11 5.47 -21.12 11.48
C ARG A 11 5.63 -20.74 10.00
N GLU A 12 4.55 -20.31 9.35
CA GLU A 12 4.59 -19.87 7.95
C GLU A 12 5.50 -18.65 7.79
N ALA A 13 5.41 -17.67 8.70
CA ALA A 13 6.28 -16.49 8.69
C ALA A 13 7.75 -16.84 8.87
N LYS A 14 8.07 -17.74 9.81
CA LYS A 14 9.44 -18.23 10.00
C LYS A 14 9.98 -18.89 8.73
N GLN A 15 9.18 -19.75 8.10
CA GLN A 15 9.60 -20.46 6.89
C GLN A 15 9.88 -19.50 5.72
N ILE A 16 9.08 -18.43 5.59
CA ILE A 16 9.32 -17.38 4.58
C ILE A 16 10.66 -16.66 4.87
N MET A 17 10.90 -16.28 6.12
CA MET A 17 12.13 -15.58 6.52
C MET A 17 13.37 -16.46 6.33
N ASP A 18 13.30 -17.73 6.73
CA ASP A 18 14.41 -18.69 6.58
C ASP A 18 14.76 -18.88 5.10
N ASN A 19 13.75 -19.00 4.22
CA ASN A 19 13.94 -19.10 2.78
C ASN A 19 14.55 -17.83 2.19
N PHE A 20 14.12 -16.66 2.65
CA PHE A 20 14.65 -15.36 2.20
C PHE A 20 16.13 -15.20 2.59
N ILE A 21 16.49 -15.49 3.84
CA ILE A 21 17.88 -15.46 4.31
C ILE A 21 18.76 -16.43 3.52
N LYS A 22 18.27 -17.64 3.27
CA LYS A 22 18.98 -18.64 2.45
C LYS A 22 19.18 -18.18 1.01
N ALA A 23 18.24 -17.42 0.44
CA ALA A 23 18.38 -16.86 -0.89
C ALA A 23 19.39 -15.69 -0.91
N LEU A 24 19.36 -14.81 0.08
CA LEU A 24 20.31 -13.71 0.22
C LEU A 24 21.76 -14.19 0.39
N GLY A 25 21.99 -15.22 1.20
CA GLY A 25 23.32 -15.79 1.43
C GLY A 25 23.96 -16.47 0.20
N ARG A 26 23.22 -16.61 -0.91
CA ARG A 26 23.74 -17.14 -2.19
C ARG A 26 24.19 -16.04 -3.15
N VAL A 27 23.99 -14.76 -2.80
CA VAL A 27 24.32 -13.62 -3.65
C VAL A 27 25.64 -13.03 -3.16
N ASP A 28 26.74 -13.42 -3.80
CA ASP A 28 28.10 -12.84 -3.58
C ASP A 28 28.31 -11.51 -4.33
N GLN A 29 27.27 -10.95 -4.93
CA GLN A 29 27.36 -9.73 -5.72
C GLN A 29 26.92 -8.52 -4.91
N GLU A 30 27.81 -7.53 -4.85
CA GLU A 30 27.51 -6.20 -4.37
C GLU A 30 26.54 -5.52 -5.36
N ILE A 31 25.25 -5.59 -5.07
CA ILE A 31 24.23 -4.95 -5.90
C ILE A 31 24.28 -3.45 -5.61
N LYS A 32 24.55 -2.63 -6.63
CA LYS A 32 24.30 -1.19 -6.56
C LYS A 32 22.80 -0.95 -6.39
N VAL A 33 22.38 -0.72 -5.15
CA VAL A 33 21.00 -0.37 -4.79
C VAL A 33 20.81 1.13 -4.98
N GLY A 34 19.79 1.50 -5.75
CA GLY A 34 19.44 2.89 -6.04
C GLY A 34 19.53 3.20 -7.53
N PHE A 35 18.58 3.99 -8.00
CA PHE A 35 18.65 4.64 -9.30
C PHE A 35 18.82 6.12 -9.03
N GLU A 36 19.74 6.77 -9.73
CA GLU A 36 19.76 8.23 -9.77
C GLU A 36 18.44 8.68 -10.38
N ARG A 37 17.66 9.42 -9.59
CA ARG A 37 16.41 10.03 -10.05
C ARG A 37 16.69 11.49 -10.25
N GLU A 38 16.32 12.00 -11.41
CA GLU A 38 16.23 13.43 -11.61
C GLU A 38 15.25 14.03 -10.60
N GLU A 39 15.52 15.25 -10.14
CA GLU A 39 14.61 15.99 -9.28
C GLU A 39 13.26 16.20 -9.98
N ALA A 40 12.25 15.45 -9.56
CA ALA A 40 10.90 15.56 -10.09
C ALA A 40 10.06 16.47 -9.19
N THR A 41 10.13 17.78 -9.43
CA THR A 41 9.21 18.74 -8.80
C THR A 41 8.04 19.06 -9.73
N ARG A 42 6.81 18.94 -9.22
CA ARG A 42 5.60 19.31 -9.96
C ARG A 42 5.25 20.77 -9.67
N LYS A 43 4.99 21.56 -10.72
CA LYS A 43 4.45 22.91 -10.55
C LYS A 43 3.04 22.83 -9.98
N PRO A 44 2.68 23.65 -8.98
CA PRO A 44 1.32 23.69 -8.47
C PRO A 44 0.39 24.20 -9.57
N VAL A 45 -0.70 23.47 -9.79
CA VAL A 45 -1.78 23.86 -10.70
C VAL A 45 -3.04 24.01 -9.87
N LYS A 46 -3.76 25.12 -10.04
CA LYS A 46 -5.06 25.36 -9.40
C LYS A 46 -6.17 24.98 -10.37
N GLU A 47 -6.31 23.70 -10.65
CA GLU A 47 -7.42 23.16 -11.43
C GLU A 47 -8.43 22.47 -10.51
N LYS A 48 -9.71 22.60 -10.85
CA LYS A 48 -10.74 21.78 -10.22
C LYS A 48 -10.62 20.36 -10.79
N PRO A 49 -10.81 19.31 -9.96
CA PRO A 49 -10.94 17.96 -10.49
C PRO A 49 -12.09 17.91 -11.49
N ASP A 50 -11.89 17.19 -12.59
CA ASP A 50 -12.95 16.91 -13.54
C ASP A 50 -13.97 15.91 -12.94
N SER A 51 -15.12 15.81 -13.59
CA SER A 51 -16.20 14.93 -13.15
C SER A 51 -15.82 13.44 -13.23
N GLU A 52 -14.98 13.05 -14.19
CA GLU A 52 -14.55 11.66 -14.38
C GLU A 52 -13.67 11.22 -13.20
N PHE A 53 -12.78 12.09 -12.74
CA PHE A 53 -11.95 11.89 -11.57
C PHE A 53 -12.80 11.75 -10.30
N ILE A 54 -13.78 12.63 -10.11
CA ILE A 54 -14.69 12.57 -8.96
C ILE A 54 -15.42 11.23 -8.94
N GLU A 55 -16.01 10.82 -10.07
CA GLU A 55 -16.71 9.54 -10.17
C GLU A 55 -15.78 8.36 -9.86
N ALA A 56 -14.58 8.34 -10.45
CA ALA A 56 -13.58 7.30 -10.22
C ALA A 56 -13.13 7.23 -8.75
N MET A 57 -13.00 8.38 -8.09
CA MET A 57 -12.59 8.48 -6.69
C MET A 57 -13.62 7.85 -5.75
N PHE A 58 -14.92 8.07 -5.99
CA PHE A 58 -15.99 7.59 -5.13
C PHE A 58 -16.56 6.21 -5.52
N LYS A 59 -16.25 5.71 -6.71
CA LYS A 59 -16.77 4.42 -7.23
C LYS A 59 -16.65 3.23 -6.27
N ASN A 60 -15.54 3.17 -5.52
CA ASN A 60 -15.25 2.07 -4.59
C ASN A 60 -15.43 2.49 -3.12
N ALA A 61 -15.94 3.69 -2.84
CA ALA A 61 -16.17 4.15 -1.47
C ALA A 61 -17.27 3.30 -0.82
N PRO A 62 -17.07 2.79 0.42
CA PRO A 62 -18.09 1.98 1.10
C PRO A 62 -19.43 2.70 1.28
N LYS A 63 -19.37 4.02 1.55
CA LYS A 63 -20.51 4.94 1.59
C LYS A 63 -20.05 6.32 1.11
N SER A 64 -20.83 6.94 0.24
CA SER A 64 -20.59 8.30 -0.26
C SER A 64 -21.92 8.98 -0.59
N ASP A 65 -21.95 10.32 -0.55
CA ASP A 65 -23.06 11.15 -1.03
C ASP A 65 -22.81 11.74 -2.44
N GLY A 66 -21.75 11.30 -3.12
CA GLY A 66 -21.33 11.80 -4.43
C GLY A 66 -20.26 12.89 -4.38
N GLU A 67 -20.05 13.52 -3.23
CA GLU A 67 -19.04 14.56 -3.04
C GLU A 67 -18.12 14.28 -1.82
N HIS A 68 -18.56 13.40 -0.91
CA HIS A 68 -17.89 13.08 0.34
C HIS A 68 -17.92 11.58 0.62
N ILE A 69 -16.91 11.09 1.36
CA ILE A 69 -16.93 9.74 1.95
C ILE A 69 -17.60 9.82 3.32
N ILE A 70 -18.63 9.02 3.53
CA ILE A 70 -19.35 8.98 4.81
C ILE A 70 -18.65 8.01 5.74
N ALA A 71 -17.97 8.54 6.76
CA ALA A 71 -17.37 7.76 7.83
C ALA A 71 -18.30 7.73 9.06
N GLU A 72 -18.28 6.61 9.79
CA GLU A 72 -18.95 6.54 11.09
C GLU A 72 -18.23 7.43 12.10
N LYS A 73 -19.00 8.18 12.90
CA LYS A 73 -18.43 8.97 13.98
C LYS A 73 -17.96 8.02 15.08
N ALA A 74 -16.65 7.90 15.27
CA ALA A 74 -16.11 7.19 16.41
C ALA A 74 -16.60 7.86 17.70
N LYS A 75 -17.29 7.09 18.56
CA LYS A 75 -17.47 7.45 19.97
C LYS A 75 -16.17 7.08 20.68
N TRP A 76 -15.24 8.02 20.71
CA TRP A 76 -14.14 7.99 21.66
C TRP A 76 -14.57 8.70 22.93
#